data_AF-A0A7C4L1W6-F1
#
_entry.id   AF-A0A7C4L1W6-F1
#
_cell.length_a   1.000
_cell.length_b   1.000
_cell.length_c   1.000
_cell.angle_alpha   90.00
_cell.angle_beta   90.00
_cell.angle_gamma   90.00
#
_symmetry.space_group_name_H-M   'P 1'
#
loop_
_entity.id
_entity.type
_entity.pdbx_description
1 polymer ?
#
loop_
_entity_poly.entity_id
_entity_poly.type
_entity_poly.pdbx_seq_one_letter_code
_entity_poly.pdbx_strand_id
1 'polypeptide(L)'
;KEDCEDLLQEIFLSFYKSLSRFDEKKPVLPYLFEIAKNALKMFYRKKRIILPLKEEIIKEEDYLQFFEEVNVDLNKLNEKEKKIFEMLAQGYKIKEIARILKIKENTVKSMIRRARIKLK
;
A
#
# COMPACT_ATOMS: atom_id res chain seq x y z
N LYS A 1 7.31 3.95 -21.90
CA LYS A 1 7.26 5.20 -22.68
C LYS A 1 5.84 5.73 -22.69
N GLU A 2 4.86 4.95 -23.13
CA GLU A 2 3.44 5.29 -23.13
C GLU A 2 2.93 5.81 -21.78
N ASP A 3 3.18 5.09 -20.67
CA ASP A 3 2.82 5.55 -19.31
C ASP A 3 3.34 6.95 -18.94
N CYS A 4 4.54 7.31 -19.39
CA CYS A 4 5.12 8.62 -19.09
C CYS A 4 4.44 9.71 -19.90
N GLU A 5 4.11 9.44 -21.16
CA GLU A 5 3.45 10.37 -22.07
C GLU A 5 2.00 10.62 -21.63
N ASP A 6 1.29 9.57 -21.22
CA ASP A 6 -0.07 9.66 -20.66
C ASP A 6 -0.09 10.50 -19.38
N LEU A 7 0.87 10.24 -18.47
CA LEU A 7 0.98 11.01 -17.23
C LEU A 7 1.31 12.48 -17.50
N LEU A 8 2.17 12.74 -18.48
CA LEU A 8 2.53 14.09 -18.89
C LEU A 8 1.30 14.85 -19.43
N GLN A 9 0.49 14.20 -20.27
CA GLN A 9 -0.78 14.74 -20.75
C GLN A 9 -1.72 15.08 -19.59
N GLU A 10 -1.89 14.17 -18.63
CA GLU A 10 -2.76 14.39 -17.47
C GLU A 10 -2.33 15.60 -16.62
N ILE A 11 -1.01 15.76 -16.43
CA ILE A 11 -0.41 16.90 -15.72
C ILE A 11 -0.70 18.20 -16.47
N PHE A 12 -0.42 18.26 -17.78
CA PHE A 12 -0.64 19.47 -18.58
C PHE A 12 -2.12 19.84 -18.67
N LEU A 13 -3.01 18.86 -18.84
CA LEU A 13 -4.45 19.11 -18.89
C LEU A 13 -4.96 19.65 -17.54
N SER A 14 -4.49 19.09 -16.43
CA SER A 14 -4.84 19.56 -15.08
C SER A 14 -4.32 20.97 -14.82
N PHE A 15 -3.07 21.24 -15.24
CA PHE A 15 -2.47 22.56 -15.15
C PHE A 15 -3.26 23.59 -15.96
N TYR A 16 -3.58 23.29 -17.23
CA TYR A 16 -4.36 24.18 -18.09
C TYR A 16 -5.73 24.53 -17.48
N LYS A 17 -6.46 23.54 -16.97
CA LYS A 17 -7.76 23.78 -16.30
C LYS A 17 -7.62 24.66 -15.05
N SER A 18 -6.51 24.50 -14.33
CA SER A 18 -6.23 25.24 -13.11
C SER A 18 -5.79 26.69 -13.32
N LEU A 19 -5.30 27.04 -14.52
CA LEU A 19 -4.89 28.40 -14.86
C LEU A 19 -6.03 29.41 -14.70
N SER A 20 -7.28 29.00 -14.93
CA SER A 20 -8.47 29.86 -14.71
C SER A 20 -8.59 30.42 -13.28
N ARG A 21 -7.95 29.78 -12.31
CA ARG A 21 -7.96 30.17 -10.88
C ARG A 21 -6.57 30.53 -10.37
N PHE A 22 -5.57 30.53 -11.24
CA PHE A 22 -4.19 30.79 -10.87
C PHE A 22 -3.97 32.29 -10.68
N ASP A 23 -3.32 32.65 -9.59
CA ASP A 23 -2.92 34.03 -9.31
C ASP A 23 -1.62 34.33 -10.06
N GLU A 24 -1.70 35.15 -11.11
CA GLU A 24 -0.56 35.53 -11.96
C GLU A 24 0.60 36.19 -11.19
N LYS A 25 0.34 36.72 -9.99
CA LYS A 25 1.38 37.29 -9.12
C LYS A 25 2.27 36.22 -8.48
N LYS A 26 1.88 34.95 -8.54
CA LYS A 26 2.61 33.82 -7.95
C LYS A 26 3.51 33.14 -8.99
N PRO A 27 4.64 32.53 -8.55
CA PRO A 27 5.49 31.77 -9.45
C PRO A 27 4.76 30.52 -9.97
N VAL A 28 4.81 30.32 -11.28
CA VAL A 28 4.12 29.22 -11.98
C VAL A 28 4.75 27.85 -11.67
N LEU A 29 6.08 27.79 -11.55
CA LEU A 29 6.82 26.54 -11.40
C LEU A 29 6.42 25.75 -10.14
N PRO A 30 6.39 26.33 -8.92
CA PRO A 30 5.93 25.61 -7.73
C PRO A 30 4.53 25.03 -7.87
N TYR A 31 3.62 25.75 -8.53
CA TYR A 31 2.25 25.31 -8.74
C TYR A 31 2.17 24.11 -9.70
N LEU A 32 2.90 24.17 -10.81
CA LEU A 32 3.03 23.04 -11.73
C LEU A 32 3.66 21.82 -11.03
N PHE A 33 4.67 22.03 -10.17
CA PHE A 33 5.28 20.97 -9.39
C PHE A 33 4.30 20.28 -8.44
N GLU A 34 3.40 21.03 -7.80
CA GLU A 34 2.37 20.44 -6.93
C GLU A 34 1.41 19.54 -7.71
N ILE A 35 0.98 19.98 -8.89
CA ILE A 35 0.11 19.20 -9.78
C ILE A 35 0.83 17.93 -10.22
N ALA A 36 2.08 18.06 -10.68
CA ALA A 36 2.90 16.91 -11.09
C ALA A 36 3.11 15.92 -9.94
N LYS A 37 3.42 16.40 -8.74
CA LYS A 37 3.59 15.56 -7.54
C LYS A 37 2.32 14.77 -7.21
N ASN A 38 1.16 15.41 -7.29
CA ASN A 38 -0.13 14.79 -7.01
C ASN A 38 -0.50 13.74 -8.08
N ALA A 39 -0.26 14.06 -9.36
CA ALA A 39 -0.47 13.12 -10.47
C ALA A 39 0.42 11.87 -10.32
N LEU A 40 1.72 12.06 -10.04
CA LEU A 40 2.65 10.95 -9.74
C LEU A 40 2.17 10.10 -8.57
N LYS A 41 1.74 10.73 -7.47
CA LYS A 41 1.21 10.02 -6.29
C LYS A 41 -0.01 9.17 -6.66
N MET A 42 -0.90 9.70 -7.50
CA MET A 42 -2.08 8.98 -7.96
C MET A 42 -1.72 7.83 -8.91
N PHE A 43 -0.82 8.06 -9.86
CA PHE A 43 -0.30 7.06 -10.78
C PHE A 43 0.30 5.85 -10.04
N TYR A 44 1.21 6.09 -9.09
CA TYR A 44 1.80 5.02 -8.28
C TYR A 44 0.80 4.38 -7.31
N ARG A 45 -0.23 5.12 -6.86
CA ARG A 45 -1.32 4.52 -6.06
C ARG A 45 -2.18 3.57 -6.89
N LYS A 46 -2.44 3.87 -8.17
CA LYS A 46 -3.15 2.97 -9.11
C LYS A 46 -2.29 1.75 -9.48
N LYS A 47 -0.98 1.94 -9.66
CA LYS A 47 -0.03 0.86 -9.96
C LYS A 47 0.37 0.01 -8.76
N ARG A 48 0.11 0.46 -7.53
CA ARG A 48 0.22 -0.41 -6.36
C ARG A 48 -0.65 -1.63 -6.61
N ILE A 49 -0.05 -2.81 -6.50
CA ILE A 49 -0.74 -4.09 -6.51
C ILE A 49 -1.86 -3.97 -5.48
N ILE A 50 -3.08 -3.71 -5.94
CA ILE A 50 -4.28 -4.02 -5.20
C ILE A 50 -4.22 -5.54 -5.20
N LEU A 51 -3.70 -6.13 -4.12
CA LEU A 51 -3.88 -7.56 -3.94
C LEU A 51 -5.40 -7.72 -3.89
N PRO A 52 -6.05 -8.27 -4.93
CA PRO A 52 -7.46 -8.56 -4.80
C PRO A 52 -7.53 -9.43 -3.56
N LEU A 53 -8.37 -9.10 -2.59
CA LEU A 53 -8.81 -10.09 -1.63
C LEU A 53 -9.55 -11.13 -2.47
N LYS A 54 -8.81 -12.03 -3.14
CA LYS A 54 -9.32 -13.35 -3.39
C LYS A 54 -9.66 -13.82 -2.00
N GLU A 55 -10.95 -13.98 -1.75
CA GLU A 55 -11.48 -14.78 -0.65
C GLU A 55 -11.12 -16.25 -0.91
N GLU A 56 -9.86 -16.55 -1.23
CA GLU A 56 -9.30 -17.81 -0.78
C GLU A 56 -9.36 -17.66 0.74
N ILE A 57 -10.31 -18.39 1.33
CA ILE A 57 -10.41 -18.57 2.77
C ILE A 57 -9.12 -19.28 3.16
N ILE A 58 -8.04 -18.51 3.33
CA ILE A 58 -6.78 -19.00 3.86
C ILE A 58 -7.13 -19.47 5.26
N LYS A 59 -7.10 -20.79 5.46
CA LYS A 59 -7.51 -21.40 6.72
C LYS A 59 -6.50 -21.00 7.80
N GLU A 60 -6.95 -20.94 9.06
CA GLU A 60 -6.04 -20.64 10.18
C GLU A 60 -4.83 -21.60 10.21
N GLU A 61 -5.03 -22.83 9.74
CA GLU A 61 -4.02 -23.89 9.55
C GLU A 61 -2.90 -23.50 8.57
N ASP A 62 -3.22 -22.79 7.48
CA ASP A 62 -2.21 -22.34 6.52
C ASP A 62 -1.23 -21.35 7.14
N TYR A 63 -1.62 -20.64 8.21
CA TYR A 63 -0.74 -19.72 8.95
C TYR A 63 0.33 -20.47 9.72
N LEU A 64 -0.06 -21.47 10.50
CA LEU A 64 0.87 -22.30 11.30
C LEU A 64 1.90 -23.00 10.43
N GLN A 65 1.51 -23.58 9.30
CA GLN A 65 2.43 -24.31 8.43
C GLN A 65 3.51 -23.41 7.81
N PHE A 66 3.17 -22.14 7.50
CA PHE A 66 4.14 -21.14 7.06
C PHE A 66 5.11 -20.72 8.18
N PHE A 67 4.75 -20.85 9.46
CA PHE A 67 5.65 -20.55 10.57
C PHE A 67 6.78 -21.57 10.72
N GLU A 68 6.49 -22.85 10.46
CA GLU A 68 7.48 -23.92 10.59
C GLU A 68 8.51 -23.93 9.46
N GLU A 69 8.11 -23.51 8.25
CA GLU A 69 8.95 -23.64 7.05
C GLU A 69 9.95 -22.48 6.86
N VAL A 70 9.72 -21.30 7.44
CA VAL A 70 10.48 -20.10 7.05
C VAL A 70 11.42 -19.63 8.16
N ASN A 71 12.72 -19.81 7.93
CA ASN A 71 13.78 -19.11 8.65
C ASN A 71 13.88 -17.67 8.09
N VAL A 72 12.93 -16.83 8.49
CA VAL A 72 12.62 -15.56 7.81
C VAL A 72 13.66 -14.46 8.10
N ASP A 73 14.20 -13.82 7.05
CA ASP A 73 14.84 -12.50 7.18
C ASP A 73 13.78 -11.42 7.43
N LEU A 74 13.57 -11.10 8.71
CA LEU A 74 12.54 -10.15 9.16
C LEU A 74 12.79 -8.70 8.73
N ASN A 75 13.95 -8.37 8.14
CA ASN A 75 14.28 -7.02 7.71
C ASN A 75 13.44 -6.51 6.53
N LYS A 76 12.77 -7.41 5.80
CA LYS A 76 11.88 -7.04 4.67
C LYS A 76 10.49 -6.55 5.11
N LEU A 77 10.11 -6.77 6.37
CA LEU A 77 8.81 -6.35 6.88
C LEU A 77 8.88 -4.94 7.47
N ASN A 78 7.77 -4.21 7.39
CA ASN A 78 7.61 -3.01 8.20
C ASN A 78 7.26 -3.38 9.65
N GLU A 79 7.43 -2.44 10.59
CA GLU A 79 7.19 -2.68 12.02
C GLU A 79 5.78 -3.19 12.33
N LYS A 80 4.77 -2.69 11.60
CA LYS A 80 3.37 -3.11 11.79
C LYS A 80 3.14 -4.55 11.34
N GLU A 81 3.73 -4.94 10.22
CA GLU A 81 3.70 -6.32 9.74
C GLU A 81 4.45 -7.21 10.73
N LYS A 82 5.66 -6.83 11.17
CA LYS A 82 6.44 -7.60 12.16
C LYS A 82 5.66 -7.87 13.45
N LYS A 83 4.99 -6.84 14.00
CA LYS A 83 4.18 -6.97 15.21
C LYS A 83 2.98 -7.93 15.04
N ILE A 84 2.33 -7.89 13.88
CA ILE A 84 1.24 -8.84 13.56
C ILE A 84 1.79 -10.28 13.46
N PHE A 85 2.98 -10.44 12.87
CA PHE A 85 3.65 -11.75 12.77
C PHE A 85 4.07 -12.30 14.13
N GLU A 86 4.63 -11.47 15.01
CA GLU A 86 4.99 -11.87 16.38
C GLU A 86 3.76 -12.33 17.17
N MET A 87 2.64 -11.59 17.07
CA MET A 87 1.39 -11.99 17.72
C MET A 87 0.82 -13.30 17.16
N LEU A 88 0.91 -13.53 15.85
CA LEU A 88 0.51 -14.81 15.26
C LEU A 88 1.40 -15.97 15.73
N ALA A 89 2.72 -15.75 15.82
CA ALA A 89 3.66 -16.76 16.34
C ALA A 89 3.38 -17.13 17.81
N GLN A 90 2.85 -16.17 18.58
CA GLN A 90 2.37 -16.39 19.94
C GLN A 90 0.99 -17.07 20.03
N GLY A 91 0.36 -17.37 18.89
CA GLY A 91 -0.93 -18.08 18.81
C GLY A 91 -2.16 -17.19 18.91
N TYR A 92 -2.03 -15.86 18.83
CA TYR A 92 -3.19 -14.98 18.82
C TYR A 92 -4.03 -15.15 17.54
N LYS A 93 -5.35 -15.17 17.69
CA LYS A 93 -6.28 -15.21 16.54
C LYS A 93 -6.33 -13.87 15.84
N ILE A 94 -6.63 -13.89 14.53
CA ILE A 94 -6.74 -12.68 13.70
C ILE A 94 -7.70 -11.64 14.32
N LYS A 95 -8.81 -12.10 14.91
CA LYS A 95 -9.79 -11.25 15.60
C LYS A 95 -9.21 -10.54 16.83
N GLU A 96 -8.35 -11.22 17.57
CA GLU A 96 -7.71 -10.69 18.77
C GLU A 96 -6.66 -9.64 18.39
N ILE A 97 -5.86 -9.93 17.36
CA ILE A 97 -4.88 -9.00 16.81
C ILE A 97 -5.57 -7.73 16.29
N ALA A 98 -6.68 -7.88 15.57
CA ALA A 98 -7.49 -6.75 15.10
C ALA A 98 -7.97 -5.87 16.26
N ARG A 99 -8.41 -6.49 17.36
CA ARG A 99 -8.86 -5.80 18.58
C ARG A 99 -7.70 -5.09 19.31
N ILE A 100 -6.56 -5.77 19.48
CA ILE A 100 -5.38 -5.23 20.17
C ILE A 100 -4.80 -4.03 19.40
N LEU A 101 -4.69 -4.15 18.08
CA LEU A 101 -4.13 -3.11 17.22
C LEU A 101 -5.16 -2.05 16.79
N LYS A 102 -6.43 -2.20 17.18
CA LYS A 102 -7.56 -1.32 16.80
C LYS A 102 -7.67 -1.11 15.29
N ILE A 103 -7.50 -2.19 14.51
CA ILE A 103 -7.63 -2.18 13.05
C ILE A 103 -8.66 -3.23 12.61
N LYS A 104 -9.23 -3.06 11.41
CA LYS A 104 -10.20 -4.03 10.85
C LYS A 104 -9.53 -5.39 10.61
N GLU A 105 -10.27 -6.49 10.82
CA GLU A 105 -9.78 -7.86 10.54
C GLU A 105 -9.26 -8.01 9.10
N ASN A 106 -9.93 -7.37 8.14
CA ASN A 106 -9.50 -7.36 6.74
C ASN A 106 -8.13 -6.70 6.54
N THR A 107 -7.80 -5.71 7.37
CA THR A 107 -6.49 -5.05 7.35
C THR A 107 -5.41 -6.00 7.87
N VAL A 108 -5.69 -6.75 8.93
CA VAL A 108 -4.79 -7.78 9.47
C VAL A 108 -4.52 -8.86 8.42
N LYS A 109 -5.59 -9.45 7.83
CA LYS A 109 -5.47 -10.43 6.73
C LYS A 109 -4.65 -9.91 5.56
N SER A 110 -4.90 -8.67 5.14
CA SER A 110 -4.14 -8.03 4.06
C SER A 110 -2.67 -7.79 4.40
N MET A 111 -2.34 -7.50 5.66
CA MET A 111 -0.95 -7.34 6.11
C MET A 111 -0.22 -8.67 6.13
N ILE A 112 -0.85 -9.74 6.63
CA ILE A 112 -0.24 -11.08 6.65
C ILE A 112 0.07 -11.56 5.23
N ARG A 113 -0.89 -11.42 4.31
CA ARG A 113 -0.67 -11.80 2.91
C ARG A 113 0.44 -11.00 2.25
N ARG A 114 0.49 -9.68 2.45
CA ARG A 114 1.57 -8.84 1.89
C ARG A 114 2.93 -9.24 2.41
N ALA A 115 3.03 -9.48 3.71
CA ALA A 115 4.26 -9.94 4.32
C ALA A 115 4.72 -11.28 3.76
N ARG A 116 3.83 -12.27 3.60
CA ARG A 116 4.17 -13.55 2.92
C ARG A 116 4.78 -13.35 1.54
N ILE A 117 4.20 -12.45 0.73
CA ILE A 117 4.71 -12.14 -0.60
C ILE A 117 6.11 -11.51 -0.56
N LYS A 118 6.46 -10.78 0.50
CA LYS A 118 7.80 -10.20 0.68
C LYS A 118 8.83 -11.18 1.20
N LEU A 119 8.38 -12.21 1.90
CA LEU A 119 9.22 -13.22 2.55
C LEU A 119 9.48 -14.44 1.68
N LYS A 120 8.60 -14.68 0.71
CA LYS A 120 8.86 -15.53 -0.45
C LYS A 120 9.87 -14.86 -1.38
#